data_AF-A0A077NNS2-F1
#
_entry.id   AF-A0A077NNS2-F1
#
_cell.length_a   1.000
_cell.length_b   1.000
_cell.length_c   1.000
_cell.angle_alpha   90.00
_cell.angle_beta   90.00
_cell.angle_gamma   90.00
#
_symmetry.space_group_name_H-M   'P 1'
#
loop_
_entity.id
_entity.type
_entity.pdbx_description
1 polymer ?
#
loop_
_entity_poly.entity_id
_entity_poly.type
_entity_poly.pdbx_seq_one_letter_code
_entity_poly.pdbx_strand_id
1 'polypeptide(L)' 'MIVKRYRWSKPEVERRWRMDETDIKIKGQWRYLYRAVDSDGNTVEFLLAAHRDKKAALRFFKKAMRQHG' A
#
# COMPACT_ATOMS: atom_id res chain seq x y z
N MET A 1 13.93 -1.36 -8.34
CA MET A 1 14.70 -1.55 -7.08
C MET A 1 14.00 -0.96 -5.84
N ILE A 2 12.67 -0.80 -5.83
CA ILE A 2 11.96 -0.10 -4.72
C ILE A 2 11.38 -1.07 -3.67
N VAL A 3 11.12 -2.33 -4.04
CA VAL A 3 10.37 -3.28 -3.19
C VAL A 3 11.21 -3.94 -2.10
N LYS A 4 12.53 -4.12 -2.31
CA LYS A 4 13.36 -5.01 -1.47
C LYS A 4 13.76 -4.39 -0.12
N ARG A 5 13.70 -3.05 0.01
CA ARG A 5 14.19 -2.33 1.21
C ARG A 5 13.12 -2.08 2.28
N TYR A 6 11.84 -2.10 1.92
CA TYR A 6 10.76 -1.71 2.82
C TYR A 6 10.43 -2.75 3.93
N ARG A 7 10.87 -4.01 3.77
CA ARG A 7 10.52 -5.09 4.70
C ARG A 7 11.42 -5.19 5.95
N TRP A 8 12.54 -4.46 5.99
CA TRP A 8 13.57 -4.66 7.01
C TRP A 8 13.46 -3.71 8.22
N SER A 9 12.82 -2.56 8.07
CA SER A 9 12.58 -1.64 9.17
C SER A 9 11.36 -0.80 8.79
N LYS A 10 10.20 -1.16 9.35
CA LYS A 10 9.02 -0.28 9.27
C LYS A 10 9.17 0.72 10.43
N PRO A 11 9.24 2.03 10.17
CA PRO A 11 9.12 3.01 11.25
C PRO A 11 7.78 2.81 11.97
N GLU A 12 7.73 3.23 13.23
CA GLU A 12 6.46 3.30 13.94
C GLU A 12 5.53 4.22 13.14
N VAL A 13 4.35 3.70 12.77
CA VAL A 13 3.39 4.43 11.95
C VAL A 13 2.36 5.05 12.88
N GLU A 14 2.05 6.32 12.63
CA GLU A 14 1.07 7.07 13.41
C GLU A 14 -0.31 6.42 13.40
N ARG A 15 -1.22 6.75 14.31
CA ARG A 15 -2.55 6.08 14.36
C ARG A 15 -3.49 6.49 13.22
N ARG A 16 -3.16 7.58 12.50
CA ARG A 16 -3.96 8.16 11.43
C ARG A 16 -3.25 8.04 10.09
N TRP A 17 -3.92 7.40 9.13
CA TRP A 17 -3.39 7.23 7.78
C TRP A 17 -4.33 7.80 6.73
N ARG A 18 -3.77 8.07 5.56
CA ARG A 18 -4.49 8.36 4.32
C ARG A 18 -4.18 7.27 3.32
N MET A 19 -5.17 6.92 2.52
CA MET A 19 -5.06 5.88 1.52
C MET A 19 -5.41 6.43 0.15
N ASP A 20 -4.60 6.04 -0.85
CA ASP A 20 -4.78 6.41 -2.26
C ASP A 20 -4.83 5.16 -3.15
N GLU A 21 -5.62 5.26 -4.24
CA GLU A 21 -5.67 4.32 -5.35
C GLU A 21 -5.17 5.05 -6.61
N THR A 22 -4.08 4.56 -7.20
CA THR A 22 -3.45 5.19 -8.37
C THR A 22 -3.10 4.15 -9.44
N ASP A 23 -3.30 4.50 -10.71
CA ASP A 23 -2.85 3.70 -11.85
C ASP A 23 -1.36 3.94 -12.15
N ILE A 24 -0.58 2.86 -12.19
CA ILE A 24 0.84 2.92 -12.49
C ILE A 24 1.22 1.95 -13.61
N LYS A 25 2.14 2.36 -14.48
CA LYS A 25 2.65 1.52 -15.57
C LYS A 25 3.93 0.81 -15.15
N ILE A 26 3.89 -0.52 -15.05
CA ILE A 26 5.04 -1.36 -14.70
C ILE A 26 5.37 -2.26 -15.89
N LYS A 27 6.58 -2.13 -16.43
CA LYS A 27 7.06 -2.92 -17.59
C LYS A 27 6.06 -2.93 -18.76
N GLY A 28 5.46 -1.79 -19.06
CA GLY A 28 4.49 -1.65 -20.14
C GLY A 28 3.03 -2.00 -19.78
N GLN A 29 2.77 -2.61 -18.63
CA GLN A 29 1.43 -2.99 -18.19
C GLN A 29 0.87 -2.00 -17.16
N TRP A 30 -0.37 -1.57 -17.34
CA TRP A 30 -1.11 -0.81 -16.32
C TRP A 30 -1.50 -1.71 -15.15
N ARG A 31 -1.32 -1.19 -13.95
CA ARG A 31 -1.67 -1.86 -12.69
C ARG A 31 -2.20 -0.84 -11.70
N TYR A 32 -3.07 -1.31 -10.82
CA TYR A 32 -3.66 -0.52 -9.76
C TYR A 32 -2.79 -0.64 -8.51
N LEU A 33 -2.30 0.50 -8.03
CA LEU A 33 -1.57 0.60 -6.78
C LEU A 33 -2.51 1.13 -5.70
N TYR A 34 -2.68 0.34 -4.65
CA TYR A 34 -3.25 0.76 -3.38
C TYR A 34 -2.10 1.10 -2.44
N ARG A 35 -2.10 2.29 -1.84
CA ARG A 35 -1.05 2.71 -0.90
C ARG A 35 -1.68 3.41 0.30
N ALA A 36 -1.20 3.09 1.49
CA ALA A 36 -1.49 3.84 2.72
C ALA A 36 -0.21 4.50 3.21
N VAL A 37 -0.33 5.77 3.58
CA VAL A 37 0.73 6.59 4.17
C VAL A 37 0.21 7.23 5.44
N ASP A 38 1.08 7.37 6.44
CA ASP A 38 0.75 8.10 7.66
C ASP A 38 0.92 9.61 7.47
N SER A 39 0.72 10.37 8.56
CA SER A 39 0.79 11.84 8.51
C SER A 39 2.20 12.37 8.30
N ASP A 40 3.23 11.60 8.68
CA ASP A 40 4.64 11.93 8.50
C ASP A 40 5.17 11.48 7.13
N GLY A 41 4.32 10.86 6.31
CA GLY A 41 4.65 10.36 4.98
C GLY A 41 5.32 8.99 5.00
N ASN A 42 5.36 8.31 6.14
CA ASN A 42 5.79 6.91 6.18
C ASN A 42 4.76 6.05 5.47
N THR A 43 5.24 5.17 4.60
CA THR A 43 4.35 4.16 4.02
C THR A 43 3.96 3.18 5.12
N VAL A 44 2.67 2.84 5.18
CA VAL A 44 2.08 1.86 6.11
C VAL A 44 1.96 0.50 5.42
N GLU A 45 1.35 0.51 4.24
CA GLU A 45 1.13 -0.69 3.43
C GLU A 45 0.93 -0.32 1.96
N PHE A 46 1.27 -1.25 1.06
CA PHE A 46 0.93 -1.13 -0.36
C PHE A 46 0.48 -2.47 -0.95
N LEU A 47 -0.38 -2.42 -1.96
CA LEU A 47 -0.82 -3.58 -2.72
C LEU A 47 -0.87 -3.22 -4.19
N LEU A 48 -0.28 -4.06 -5.03
CA LEU A 48 -0.36 -3.96 -6.47
C LEU A 48 -1.33 -5.01 -7.01
N ALA A 49 -2.35 -4.56 -7.74
CA ALA A 49 -3.34 -5.40 -8.38
C ALA A 49 -3.29 -5.24 -9.91
N ALA A 50 -3.55 -6.33 -10.63
CA ALA A 50 -3.62 -6.29 -12.10
C ALA A 50 -4.86 -5.53 -12.60
N HIS A 51 -5.95 -5.57 -11.85
CA HIS A 51 -7.22 -4.93 -12.16
C HIS A 51 -7.77 -4.22 -10.93
N ARG A 52 -8.65 -3.24 -11.16
CA ARG A 52 -9.41 -2.59 -10.10
C ARG A 52 -10.40 -3.59 -9.51
N ASP A 53 -10.20 -3.97 -8.26
CA ASP A 53 -11.01 -5.01 -7.63
C ASP A 53 -11.34 -4.63 -6.17
N LYS A 54 -12.64 -4.62 -5.84
CA LYS A 54 -13.13 -4.43 -4.47
C LYS A 54 -12.56 -5.48 -3.50
N LYS A 55 -12.33 -6.72 -3.96
CA LYS A 55 -11.68 -7.78 -3.17
C LYS A 55 -10.21 -7.45 -2.91
N ALA A 56 -9.51 -6.84 -3.87
CA ALA A 56 -8.13 -6.38 -3.66
C ALA A 56 -8.09 -5.26 -2.61
N ALA A 57 -8.99 -4.26 -2.72
CA ALA A 57 -9.13 -3.21 -1.71
C ALA A 57 -9.44 -3.79 -0.32
N LEU A 58 -10.38 -4.74 -0.22
CA LEU A 58 -10.71 -5.39 1.06
C LEU A 58 -9.51 -6.16 1.65
N ARG A 59 -8.76 -6.88 0.81
CA ARG A 59 -7.53 -7.57 1.23
C ARG A 59 -6.47 -6.60 1.72
N PHE A 60 -6.33 -5.46 1.05
CA PHE A 60 -5.44 -4.38 1.46
C PHE A 60 -5.81 -3.86 2.85
N PHE A 61 -7.07 -3.47 3.08
CA PHE A 61 -7.51 -2.97 4.40
C PHE A 61 -7.36 -4.01 5.51
N LYS A 62 -7.75 -5.27 5.25
CA LYS A 62 -7.57 -6.37 6.23
C LYS A 62 -6.11 -6.58 6.60
N LYS A 63 -5.19 -6.45 5.64
CA LYS A 63 -3.75 -6.58 5.88
C LYS A 63 -3.23 -5.40 6.69
N ALA A 64 -3.59 -4.18 6.32
CA ALA A 64 -3.17 -2.95 7.01
C ALA A 64 -3.64 -2.94 8.48
N MET A 65 -4.92 -3.21 8.72
CA MET A 65 -5.47 -3.26 10.09
C MET A 65 -4.85 -4.36 10.95
N ARG A 66 -4.50 -5.52 10.38
CA ARG A 66 -3.83 -6.58 11.14
C ARG A 66 -2.41 -6.22 11.55
N GLN A 67 -1.71 -5.45 10.72
CA GLN A 67 -0.29 -5.13 10.93
C GLN A 67 -0.08 -3.84 11.72
N HIS A 68 -1.04 -2.93 11.67
CA HIS A 68 -0.87 -1.56 12.14
C HIS A 68 -2.07 -1.01 12.94
N GLY A 69 -3.17 -1.77 13.05
CA GLY A 69 -4.41 -1.34 13.72
C GLY A 69 -4.47 -1.72 15.19
#